data_AF-A0A3N7HPP3-F1
#
_entry.id   AF-A0A3N7HPP3-F1
#
_cell.length_a   1.000
_cell.length_b   1.000
_cell.length_c   1.000
_cell.angle_alpha   90.00
_cell.angle_beta   90.00
_cell.angle_gamma   90.00
#
_symmetry.space_group_name_H-M   'P 1'
#
loop_
_entity.id
_entity.type
_entity.pdbx_description
1 polymer ?
#
loop_
_entity_poly.entity_id
_entity_poly.type
_entity_poly.pdbx_seq_one_letter_code
_entity_poly.pdbx_strand_id
1 'polypeptide(L)'
;MSEVLDDASSSWKPTWTATQHIVASEGGVIEAGDVSLVVPPDALLTDTTLTLTFSALAQPGGDEPWSPYHETITLGPPRFQVKKPLRLTWDAAEYGEAQKAELVRKLLREATPEHMQAIQPEAVADARTPSERFAHHETQIFRACAAAVQGPDGPTPPITDPDQLAALLQGTVLAGATLTRLPLPEDPRQFALRIRLNNVEPLVAWSVARTLVAQTGRFPILTTAAQMSVDFQGEESFEQAHSGHEDAAGEHGIDTDISDSPYVDHVRAMVDVDLAQELEEARARFEERESTEECRSSSSAHLDWFGPSRWGAVLVLLPTPNSWETIAYQSWWGAQGEGPARAMSFFKRWNERHGAELICNYGTMLQFVVPNPPTDADTALDLAKEQAANGYDTVCLPGLSTREHARALLSLRRWFLRSQP
;
A
#
# COMPACT_ATOMS: atom_id res chain seq x y z
N MET A 1 -25.09 9.87 49.66
CA MET A 1 -23.95 8.98 49.34
C MET A 1 -23.95 8.80 47.84
N SER A 2 -23.27 9.71 47.14
CA SER A 2 -22.97 9.59 45.71
C SER A 2 -21.62 8.88 45.62
N GLU A 3 -21.62 7.67 45.09
CA GLU A 3 -20.39 6.98 44.69
C GLU A 3 -19.95 7.57 43.34
N VAL A 4 -18.81 8.24 43.38
CA VAL A 4 -18.04 8.66 42.23
C VAL A 4 -17.35 7.40 41.71
N LEU A 5 -17.77 6.93 40.54
CA LEU A 5 -16.98 5.98 39.75
C LEU A 5 -15.91 6.82 39.03
N ASP A 6 -14.67 6.68 39.51
CA ASP A 6 -13.49 7.22 38.84
C ASP A 6 -13.32 6.54 37.48
N ASP A 7 -13.28 7.38 36.45
CA ASP A 7 -13.09 7.06 35.04
C ASP A 7 -11.61 6.77 34.76
N ALA A 8 -11.25 5.49 34.78
CA ALA A 8 -9.90 5.00 34.51
C ALA A 8 -9.68 4.64 33.02
N SER A 9 -10.31 5.34 32.08
CA SER A 9 -10.21 5.05 30.64
C SER A 9 -9.29 5.99 29.83
N SER A 10 -8.67 7.00 30.43
CA SER A 10 -7.81 7.95 29.70
C SER A 10 -6.31 7.72 29.95
N SER A 11 -5.64 6.92 29.10
CA SER A 11 -4.22 7.13 28.74
C SER A 11 -3.61 5.98 27.90
N TRP A 12 -4.33 5.48 26.89
CA TRP A 12 -3.65 4.74 25.83
C TRP A 12 -3.18 5.72 24.76
N LYS A 13 -1.87 6.02 24.74
CA LYS A 13 -1.21 6.74 23.66
C LYS A 13 -0.21 5.77 23.02
N PRO A 14 -0.52 5.16 21.87
CA PRO A 14 0.42 4.27 21.23
C PRO A 14 1.67 5.07 20.84
N THR A 15 2.80 4.74 21.46
CA THR A 15 4.11 5.26 21.08
C THR A 15 4.76 4.19 20.21
N TRP A 16 4.75 4.40 18.91
CA TRP A 16 5.47 3.51 18.00
C TRP A 16 6.96 3.90 18.03
N THR A 17 7.82 2.91 18.24
CA THR A 17 9.29 3.07 18.21
C THR A 17 9.83 2.11 17.17
N ALA A 18 10.20 2.62 16.00
CA ALA A 18 11.00 1.85 15.04
C ALA A 18 12.48 2.02 15.41
N THR A 19 13.23 0.92 15.48
CA THR A 19 14.68 0.91 15.76
C THR A 19 15.34 0.04 14.71
N GLN A 20 16.24 0.61 13.92
CA GLN A 20 17.02 -0.14 12.94
C GLN A 20 18.52 0.11 13.19
N HIS A 21 19.31 -0.95 13.03
CA HIS A 21 20.73 -0.99 13.37
C HIS A 21 21.60 -1.14 12.12
N ILE A 22 22.61 -0.30 11.96
CA ILE A 22 23.65 -0.43 10.91
C ILE A 22 25.04 -0.38 11.52
N VAL A 23 25.94 -1.25 11.05
CA VAL A 23 27.35 -1.31 11.46
C VAL A 23 28.23 -0.54 10.45
N ALA A 24 29.17 0.24 10.98
CA ALA A 24 29.78 1.42 10.35
C ALA A 24 30.61 1.25 9.08
N SER A 25 31.28 0.13 8.86
CA SER A 25 32.31 0.04 7.81
C SER A 25 31.70 -0.03 6.41
N GLU A 26 30.51 -0.63 6.28
CA GLU A 26 29.87 -0.86 4.98
C GLU A 26 28.97 0.31 4.53
N GLY A 27 28.62 1.21 5.47
CA GLY A 27 27.56 2.19 5.24
C GLY A 27 26.17 1.53 5.19
N GLY A 28 25.18 2.25 4.68
CA GLY A 28 23.82 1.75 4.50
C GLY A 28 22.75 2.84 4.59
N VAL A 29 21.48 2.43 4.63
CA VAL A 29 20.33 3.32 4.79
C VAL A 29 19.50 2.85 5.97
N ILE A 30 19.29 3.73 6.95
CA ILE A 30 18.40 3.49 8.10
C ILE A 30 17.08 4.19 7.80
N GLU A 31 15.95 3.48 7.90
CA GLU A 31 14.62 4.01 7.65
C GLU A 31 13.80 4.00 8.95
N ALA A 32 13.14 5.11 9.25
CA ALA A 32 12.21 5.23 10.36
C ALA A 32 11.03 6.12 9.95
N GLY A 33 9.95 5.49 9.48
CA GLY A 33 8.83 6.19 8.85
C GLY A 33 9.25 6.85 7.54
N ASP A 34 8.86 8.11 7.33
CA ASP A 34 9.21 8.90 6.15
C ASP A 34 10.64 9.43 6.15
N VAL A 35 11.44 9.11 7.16
CA VAL A 35 12.79 9.64 7.32
C VAL A 35 13.80 8.53 7.10
N SER A 36 14.72 8.77 6.18
CA SER A 36 15.85 7.88 5.92
C SER A 36 17.16 8.59 6.25
N LEU A 37 18.06 7.88 6.93
CA LEU A 37 19.44 8.30 7.14
C LEU A 37 20.35 7.45 6.27
N VAL A 38 20.89 8.05 5.23
CA VAL A 38 21.92 7.44 4.37
C VAL A 38 23.30 7.67 5.00
N VAL A 39 23.96 6.56 5.30
CA VAL A 39 25.30 6.49 5.88
C VAL A 39 26.25 6.01 4.78
N PRO A 40 27.10 6.88 4.19
CA PRO A 40 28.06 6.42 3.20
C PRO A 40 29.04 5.38 3.78
N PRO A 41 29.62 4.49 2.96
CA PRO A 41 30.72 3.63 3.39
C PRO A 41 31.87 4.46 3.98
N ASP A 42 32.45 3.99 5.08
CA ASP A 42 33.46 4.70 5.88
C ASP A 42 33.02 6.08 6.43
N ALA A 43 31.72 6.38 6.50
CA ALA A 43 31.25 7.66 7.01
C ALA A 43 31.45 7.82 8.52
N LEU A 44 31.60 6.72 9.27
CA LEU A 44 31.81 6.74 10.71
C LEU A 44 33.28 6.44 11.06
N LEU A 45 33.78 7.08 12.11
CA LEU A 45 35.19 6.91 12.51
C LEU A 45 35.44 5.52 13.11
N THR A 46 34.46 4.98 13.82
CA THR A 46 34.48 3.71 14.54
C THR A 46 33.26 2.87 14.20
N ASP A 47 33.38 1.55 14.36
CA ASP A 47 32.24 0.63 14.33
C ASP A 47 31.21 1.03 15.39
N THR A 48 30.17 1.72 14.92
CA THR A 48 29.12 2.32 15.72
C THR A 48 27.80 1.84 15.17
N THR A 49 26.99 1.24 16.03
CA THR A 49 25.61 0.93 15.70
C THR A 49 24.80 2.20 15.76
N LEU A 50 24.36 2.71 14.61
CA LEU A 50 23.43 3.82 14.58
C LEU A 50 22.01 3.31 14.80
N THR A 51 21.24 4.05 15.59
CA THR A 51 19.81 3.81 15.84
C THR A 51 19.04 5.07 15.48
N LEU A 52 18.15 4.98 14.50
CA LEU A 52 17.18 6.02 14.22
C LEU A 52 15.86 5.66 14.89
N THR A 53 15.43 6.47 15.85
CA THR A 53 14.17 6.27 16.57
C THR A 53 13.17 7.34 16.14
N PHE A 54 12.03 6.91 15.64
CA PHE A 54 10.86 7.75 15.43
C PHE A 54 9.89 7.56 16.59
N SER A 55 9.34 8.65 17.13
CA SER A 55 8.29 8.60 18.16
C SER A 55 7.24 9.65 17.85
N ALA A 56 5.98 9.22 17.75
CA ALA A 56 4.82 10.11 17.62
C ALA A 56 4.14 10.24 18.98
N LEU A 57 4.20 11.42 19.59
CA LEU A 57 3.52 11.72 20.84
C LEU A 57 2.20 12.44 20.53
N ALA A 58 1.07 11.84 20.91
CA ALA A 58 -0.22 12.51 20.86
C ALA A 58 -0.19 13.73 21.79
N GLN A 59 -0.62 14.90 21.31
CA GLN A 59 -0.72 16.09 22.17
C GLN A 59 -1.65 15.80 23.35
N PRO A 60 -1.25 16.11 24.60
CA PRO A 60 -2.18 16.08 25.73
C PRO A 60 -3.23 17.19 25.55
N GLY A 61 -4.51 16.84 25.44
CA GLY A 61 -5.63 17.78 25.49
C GLY A 61 -6.11 18.36 24.15
N GLY A 62 -5.81 17.73 23.02
CA GLY A 62 -6.49 18.05 21.76
C GLY A 62 -7.83 17.32 21.69
N ASP A 63 -8.95 18.04 21.79
CA ASP A 63 -10.31 17.48 21.63
C ASP A 63 -10.61 17.05 20.17
N GLU A 64 -9.72 17.37 19.22
CA GLU A 64 -9.84 16.93 17.85
C GLU A 64 -9.10 15.60 17.65
N PRO A 65 -9.78 14.54 17.17
CA PRO A 65 -9.17 13.22 16.89
C PRO A 65 -8.07 13.26 15.82
N TRP A 66 -7.79 14.42 15.23
CA TRP A 66 -6.79 14.64 14.18
C TRP A 66 -5.72 15.66 14.57
N SER A 67 -5.59 16.01 15.86
CA SER A 67 -4.54 16.95 16.31
C SER A 67 -3.14 16.45 15.93
N PRO A 68 -2.26 17.29 15.35
CA PRO A 68 -0.99 16.84 14.80
C PRO A 68 -0.10 16.22 15.89
N TYR A 69 0.23 14.94 15.71
CA TYR A 69 1.18 14.25 16.57
C TYR A 69 2.51 15.01 16.61
N HIS A 70 3.11 15.14 17.80
CA HIS A 70 4.48 15.59 17.91
C HIS A 70 5.40 14.43 17.54
N GLU A 71 5.88 14.48 16.31
CA GLU A 71 6.89 13.55 15.84
C GLU A 71 8.27 14.03 16.34
N THR A 72 9.01 13.12 16.97
CA THR A 72 10.40 13.32 17.38
C THR A 72 11.26 12.23 16.77
N ILE A 73 12.38 12.63 16.20
CA ILE A 73 13.39 11.72 15.68
C ILE A 73 14.64 11.88 16.51
N THR A 74 15.15 10.77 17.04
CA THR A 74 16.41 10.72 17.77
C THR A 74 17.39 9.80 17.05
N LEU A 75 18.65 10.22 17.00
CA LEU A 75 19.73 9.43 16.40
C LEU A 75 20.71 9.03 17.50
N GLY A 76 20.72 7.74 17.82
CA GLY A 76 21.60 7.13 18.81
C GLY A 76 22.78 6.36 18.18
N PRO A 77 23.83 6.07 18.97
CA PRO A 77 24.10 6.64 20.29
C PRO A 77 24.47 8.13 20.18
N PRO A 78 24.30 8.93 21.25
CA PRO A 78 24.78 10.30 21.23
C PRO A 78 26.30 10.35 21.05
N ARG A 79 26.80 11.37 20.36
CA ARG A 79 28.24 11.68 20.19
C ARG A 79 29.05 10.67 19.36
N PHE A 80 28.50 10.09 18.30
CA PHE A 80 29.26 9.30 17.31
C PHE A 80 30.10 10.21 16.40
N GLN A 81 31.29 9.80 15.97
CA GLN A 81 32.15 10.62 15.11
C GLN A 81 31.99 10.25 13.63
N VAL A 82 31.82 11.27 12.78
CA VAL A 82 31.65 11.14 11.33
C VAL A 82 32.90 11.61 10.57
N LYS A 83 33.39 10.77 9.65
CA LYS A 83 34.41 11.11 8.65
C LYS A 83 33.81 11.75 7.40
N LYS A 84 32.59 11.35 7.04
CA LYS A 84 31.89 11.84 5.84
C LYS A 84 30.49 12.32 6.24
N PRO A 85 29.92 13.25 5.45
CA PRO A 85 28.56 13.68 5.65
C PRO A 85 27.54 12.52 5.64
N LEU A 86 26.63 12.51 6.62
CA LEU A 86 25.43 11.67 6.57
C LEU A 86 24.34 12.45 5.83
N ARG A 87 23.47 11.77 5.09
CA ARG A 87 22.33 12.42 4.46
C ARG A 87 21.06 12.00 5.16
N LEU A 88 20.32 12.99 5.65
CA LEU A 88 18.98 12.79 6.14
C LEU A 88 18.02 13.19 5.04
N THR A 89 17.24 12.23 4.56
CA THR A 89 16.22 12.42 3.54
C THR A 89 14.85 12.23 4.17
N TRP A 90 13.87 13.01 3.72
CA TRP A 90 12.48 12.83 4.11
C TRP A 90 11.56 13.16 2.93
N ASP A 91 10.34 12.62 2.94
CA ASP A 91 9.33 12.98 1.94
C ASP A 91 8.86 14.42 2.16
N ALA A 92 9.14 15.29 1.18
CA ALA A 92 8.83 16.70 1.25
C ALA A 92 7.33 17.00 1.18
N ALA A 93 6.52 16.06 0.67
CA ALA A 93 5.08 16.23 0.48
C ALA A 93 4.29 16.14 1.79
N GLU A 94 4.82 15.45 2.81
CA GLU A 94 4.10 15.21 4.07
C GLU A 94 4.38 16.24 5.15
N TYR A 95 5.55 16.88 5.12
CA TYR A 95 5.98 17.81 6.16
C TYR A 95 5.87 19.26 5.69
N GLY A 96 5.24 20.12 6.47
CA GLY A 96 5.32 21.56 6.25
C GLY A 96 6.74 22.10 6.52
N GLU A 97 7.16 23.17 5.84
CA GLU A 97 8.50 23.78 6.02
C GLU A 97 8.85 24.09 7.49
N ALA A 98 7.86 24.47 8.30
CA ALA A 98 8.04 24.70 9.73
C ALA A 98 8.31 23.40 10.51
N GLN A 99 7.65 22.29 10.16
CA GLN A 99 7.91 20.97 10.75
C GLN A 99 9.27 20.46 10.32
N LYS A 100 9.67 20.64 9.05
CA LYS A 100 11.02 20.30 8.56
C LYS A 100 12.10 21.03 9.35
N ALA A 101 11.96 22.35 9.50
CA ALA A 101 12.91 23.17 10.25
C ALA A 101 12.99 22.76 11.72
N GLU A 102 11.86 22.36 12.33
CA GLU A 102 11.84 21.92 13.72
C GLU A 102 12.42 20.51 13.91
N LEU A 103 12.15 19.59 12.99
CA LEU A 103 12.72 18.24 12.97
C LEU A 103 14.25 18.31 12.88
N VAL A 104 14.73 19.12 11.92
CA VAL A 104 16.16 19.43 11.76
C VAL A 104 16.69 20.07 13.04
N ARG A 105 16.04 21.09 13.61
CA ARG A 105 16.48 21.71 14.88
C ARG A 105 16.55 20.73 16.06
N LYS A 106 15.64 19.77 16.16
CA LYS A 106 15.64 18.78 17.26
C LYS A 106 16.80 17.80 17.10
N LEU A 107 17.01 17.26 15.89
CA LEU A 107 18.20 16.48 15.55
C LEU A 107 19.48 17.28 15.81
N LEU A 108 19.49 18.58 15.49
CA LEU A 108 20.63 19.47 15.68
C LEU A 108 20.90 19.83 17.15
N ARG A 109 19.90 19.80 18.04
CA ARG A 109 20.09 20.09 19.48
C ARG A 109 20.91 19.03 20.20
N GLU A 110 20.95 17.81 19.67
CA GLU A 110 21.68 16.67 20.25
C GLU A 110 23.03 16.42 19.54
N ALA A 111 23.29 17.10 18.43
CA ALA A 111 24.48 16.96 17.61
C ALA A 111 25.60 17.96 18.00
N THR A 112 26.88 17.56 17.95
CA THR A 112 27.98 18.52 18.16
C THR A 112 28.14 19.43 16.94
N PRO A 113 28.79 20.61 17.06
CA PRO A 113 29.05 21.48 15.93
C PRO A 113 29.79 20.81 14.76
N GLU A 114 30.65 19.82 15.01
CA GLU A 114 31.27 19.03 13.93
C GLU A 114 30.27 18.16 13.17
N HIS A 115 29.26 17.61 13.85
CA HIS A 115 28.20 16.83 13.21
C HIS A 115 27.30 17.71 12.34
N MET A 116 27.15 19.00 12.68
CA MET A 116 26.35 19.96 11.91
C MET A 116 26.89 20.21 10.50
N GLN A 117 28.22 20.14 10.28
CA GLN A 117 28.80 20.25 8.93
C GLN A 117 28.65 18.96 8.13
N ALA A 118 28.41 17.84 8.82
CA ALA A 118 28.31 16.53 8.22
C ALA A 118 26.88 16.12 7.89
N ILE A 119 25.83 16.62 8.55
CA ILE A 119 24.46 16.24 8.17
C ILE A 119 23.95 17.20 7.10
N GLN A 120 23.86 16.74 5.85
CA GLN A 120 23.27 17.52 4.77
C GLN A 120 21.79 17.17 4.62
N PRO A 121 20.87 18.11 4.93
CA PRO A 121 19.46 17.93 4.60
C PRO A 121 19.31 17.97 3.09
N GLU A 122 18.88 16.86 2.49
CA GLU A 122 18.57 16.79 1.07
C GLU A 122 17.10 16.40 0.93
N ALA A 123 16.27 17.36 0.52
CA ALA A 123 14.91 17.04 0.15
C ALA A 123 14.97 16.15 -1.09
N VAL A 124 14.33 14.97 -1.02
CA VAL A 124 14.22 14.11 -2.21
C VAL A 124 13.46 14.91 -3.28
N ALA A 125 14.10 15.09 -4.43
CA ALA A 125 13.84 16.16 -5.40
C ALA A 125 12.50 16.10 -6.15
N ASP A 126 11.58 15.22 -5.75
CA ASP A 126 10.31 15.06 -6.43
C ASP A 126 9.15 15.62 -5.60
N ALA A 127 8.89 16.91 -5.75
CA ALA A 127 7.78 17.61 -5.10
C ALA A 127 6.39 17.26 -5.72
N ARG A 128 6.33 16.33 -6.68
CA ARG A 128 5.07 15.91 -7.28
C ARG A 128 4.23 15.11 -6.29
N THR A 129 2.96 15.46 -6.21
CA THR A 129 1.93 14.65 -5.54
C THR A 129 1.90 13.24 -6.14
N PRO A 130 1.40 12.22 -5.42
CA PRO A 130 1.21 10.88 -6.00
C PRO A 130 0.40 10.91 -7.31
N SER A 131 -0.63 11.76 -7.40
CA SER A 131 -1.43 11.97 -8.62
C SER A 131 -0.59 12.49 -9.79
N GLU A 132 0.31 13.44 -9.54
CA GLU A 132 1.23 13.97 -10.57
C GLU A 132 2.31 12.97 -10.96
N ARG A 133 2.81 12.16 -10.01
CA ARG A 133 3.72 11.04 -10.30
C ARG A 133 3.07 10.02 -11.21
N PHE A 134 1.82 9.64 -10.93
CA PHE A 134 1.05 8.79 -11.84
C PHE A 134 0.92 9.41 -13.23
N ALA A 135 0.47 10.67 -13.32
CA ALA A 135 0.31 11.37 -14.60
C ALA A 135 1.63 11.41 -15.40
N HIS A 136 2.76 11.55 -14.72
CA HIS A 136 4.08 11.52 -15.35
C HIS A 136 4.42 10.14 -15.95
N HIS A 137 4.01 9.05 -15.31
CA HIS A 137 4.28 7.67 -15.73
C HIS A 137 3.15 7.02 -16.54
N GLU A 138 2.03 7.72 -16.69
CA GLU A 138 0.78 7.22 -17.31
C GLU A 138 1.03 6.53 -18.66
N THR A 139 1.83 7.15 -19.53
CA THR A 139 2.14 6.59 -20.85
C THR A 139 2.92 5.26 -20.76
N GLN A 140 3.84 5.13 -19.80
CA GLN A 140 4.62 3.90 -19.60
C GLN A 140 3.74 2.79 -19.05
N ILE A 141 2.89 3.11 -18.07
CA ILE A 141 1.91 2.20 -17.47
C ILE A 141 0.99 1.63 -18.55
N PHE A 142 0.32 2.49 -19.34
CA PHE A 142 -0.60 2.01 -20.37
C PHE A 142 0.10 1.28 -21.52
N ARG A 143 1.35 1.65 -21.85
CA ARG A 143 2.15 0.87 -22.80
C ARG A 143 2.43 -0.53 -22.26
N ALA A 144 2.73 -0.67 -20.97
CA ALA A 144 2.98 -1.97 -20.34
C ALA A 144 1.72 -2.85 -20.35
N CYS A 145 0.55 -2.30 -20.03
CA CYS A 145 -0.73 -3.02 -20.13
C CYS A 145 -1.00 -3.48 -21.58
N ALA A 146 -0.77 -2.60 -22.57
CA ALA A 146 -1.01 -2.93 -23.98
C ALA A 146 -0.05 -4.01 -24.52
N ALA A 147 1.23 -3.96 -24.13
CA ALA A 147 2.23 -4.94 -24.58
C ALA A 147 1.91 -6.37 -24.12
N ALA A 148 1.29 -6.51 -22.95
CA ALA A 148 0.97 -7.82 -22.39
C ALA A 148 -0.11 -8.60 -23.15
N VAL A 149 -0.98 -7.91 -23.90
CA VAL A 149 -2.01 -8.55 -24.73
C VAL A 149 -1.39 -9.30 -25.92
N GLN A 150 -0.14 -9.00 -26.29
CA GLN A 150 0.55 -9.56 -27.46
C GLN A 150 1.58 -10.65 -27.13
N GLY A 151 1.46 -11.31 -25.98
CA GLY A 151 2.36 -12.40 -25.57
C GLY A 151 2.37 -13.59 -26.56
N PRO A 152 3.42 -14.44 -26.53
CA PRO A 152 3.52 -15.60 -27.41
C PRO A 152 2.28 -16.49 -27.31
N ASP A 153 1.81 -17.02 -28.44
CA ASP A 153 0.64 -17.89 -28.53
C ASP A 153 0.87 -19.19 -27.72
N GLY A 154 0.50 -19.17 -26.44
CA GLY A 154 0.48 -20.33 -25.55
C GLY A 154 0.96 -20.03 -24.13
N PRO A 155 0.49 -20.79 -23.12
CA PRO A 155 0.93 -20.63 -21.74
C PRO A 155 2.39 -21.05 -21.63
N THR A 156 3.30 -20.08 -21.54
CA THR A 156 4.68 -20.34 -21.11
C THR A 156 4.60 -20.81 -19.66
N PRO A 157 5.21 -21.95 -19.28
CA PRO A 157 5.22 -22.38 -17.89
C PRO A 157 5.84 -21.28 -17.03
N PRO A 158 5.25 -20.97 -15.86
CA PRO A 158 5.70 -19.85 -15.04
C PRO A 158 7.14 -20.08 -14.59
N ILE A 159 7.94 -19.02 -14.62
CA ILE A 159 9.32 -19.07 -14.14
C ILE A 159 9.30 -19.27 -12.63
N THR A 160 9.85 -20.39 -12.18
CA THR A 160 9.94 -20.79 -10.76
C THR A 160 11.35 -20.61 -10.18
N ASP A 161 12.28 -20.13 -10.98
CA ASP A 161 13.66 -19.89 -10.57
C ASP A 161 13.95 -18.38 -10.43
N PRO A 162 14.25 -17.87 -9.22
CA PRO A 162 14.66 -16.49 -8.99
C PRO A 162 15.83 -16.05 -9.87
N ASP A 163 16.76 -16.94 -10.21
CA ASP A 163 17.93 -16.58 -11.02
C ASP A 163 17.53 -16.30 -12.48
N GLN A 164 16.58 -17.06 -13.02
CA GLN A 164 16.00 -16.78 -14.33
C GLN A 164 15.25 -15.46 -14.36
N LEU A 165 14.48 -15.16 -13.30
CA LEU A 165 13.85 -13.85 -13.18
C LEU A 165 14.88 -12.73 -13.06
N ALA A 166 15.92 -12.90 -12.24
CA ALA A 166 16.99 -11.92 -12.09
C ALA A 166 17.70 -11.63 -13.43
N ALA A 167 17.85 -12.66 -14.28
CA ALA A 167 18.36 -12.51 -15.64
C ALA A 167 17.41 -11.69 -16.54
N LEU A 168 16.09 -11.90 -16.45
CA LEU A 168 15.09 -11.10 -17.17
C LEU A 168 15.04 -9.64 -16.72
N LEU A 169 15.37 -9.36 -15.46
CA LEU A 169 15.43 -8.01 -14.92
C LEU A 169 16.71 -7.26 -15.31
N GLN A 170 17.72 -7.93 -15.89
CA GLN A 170 18.94 -7.27 -16.36
C GLN A 170 18.64 -6.23 -17.43
N GLY A 171 19.30 -5.07 -17.34
CA GLY A 171 19.07 -3.95 -18.26
C GLY A 171 17.80 -3.15 -17.98
N THR A 172 17.05 -3.45 -16.91
CA THR A 172 15.90 -2.67 -16.46
C THR A 172 16.21 -1.87 -15.19
N VAL A 173 15.27 -1.02 -14.74
CA VAL A 173 15.41 -0.32 -13.44
C VAL A 173 15.39 -1.25 -12.23
N LEU A 174 14.98 -2.51 -12.41
CA LEU A 174 14.95 -3.55 -11.39
C LEU A 174 16.22 -4.42 -11.41
N ALA A 175 17.20 -4.10 -12.26
CA ALA A 175 18.45 -4.84 -12.31
C ALA A 175 19.17 -4.77 -10.96
N GLY A 176 19.58 -5.93 -10.43
CA GLY A 176 20.25 -6.03 -9.12
C GLY A 176 19.33 -5.88 -7.91
N ALA A 177 18.01 -5.78 -8.11
CA ALA A 177 17.07 -5.74 -6.99
C ALA A 177 17.09 -7.06 -6.21
N THR A 178 16.97 -6.97 -4.88
CA THR A 178 16.95 -8.15 -4.01
C THR A 178 15.60 -8.88 -4.14
N LEU A 179 15.65 -10.12 -4.60
CA LEU A 179 14.52 -11.03 -4.71
C LEU A 179 14.41 -11.88 -3.44
N THR A 180 13.27 -11.84 -2.75
CA THR A 180 12.97 -12.73 -1.62
C THR A 180 11.81 -13.63 -1.98
N ARG A 181 11.97 -14.95 -1.82
CA ARG A 181 10.87 -15.91 -1.94
C ARG A 181 9.92 -15.77 -0.75
N LEU A 182 8.63 -15.71 -1.03
CA LEU A 182 7.56 -15.73 -0.05
C LEU A 182 6.81 -17.06 -0.24
N PRO A 183 6.88 -17.99 0.73
CA PRO A 183 6.12 -19.22 0.63
C PRO A 183 4.62 -18.89 0.63
N LEU A 184 3.84 -19.62 -0.18
CA LEU A 184 2.39 -19.60 -0.07
C LEU A 184 1.96 -20.71 0.91
N PRO A 185 1.07 -20.42 1.88
CA PRO A 185 0.68 -21.40 2.89
C PRO A 185 0.16 -22.73 2.31
N GLU A 186 -0.59 -22.66 1.22
CA GLU A 186 -1.36 -23.81 0.69
C GLU A 186 -0.62 -24.69 -0.31
N ASP A 187 0.30 -24.12 -1.10
CA ASP A 187 1.13 -24.88 -2.02
C ASP A 187 2.59 -24.48 -1.86
N PRO A 188 3.41 -25.24 -1.09
CA PRO A 188 4.81 -24.92 -0.87
C PRO A 188 5.67 -25.01 -2.16
N ARG A 189 5.11 -25.55 -3.25
CA ARG A 189 5.76 -25.53 -4.58
C ARG A 189 5.54 -24.20 -5.29
N GLN A 190 4.49 -23.47 -4.90
CA GLN A 190 4.24 -22.11 -5.33
C GLN A 190 4.81 -21.13 -4.32
N PHE A 191 5.24 -19.98 -4.82
CA PHE A 191 5.78 -18.91 -3.98
C PHE A 191 5.56 -17.60 -4.71
N ALA A 192 5.36 -16.52 -3.97
CA ALA A 192 5.45 -15.17 -4.50
C ALA A 192 6.89 -14.66 -4.40
N LEU A 193 7.25 -13.65 -5.19
CA LEU A 193 8.56 -13.02 -5.13
C LEU A 193 8.43 -11.56 -4.70
N ARG A 194 9.05 -11.22 -3.58
CA ARG A 194 9.18 -9.83 -3.14
C ARG A 194 10.42 -9.19 -3.76
N ILE A 195 10.25 -7.99 -4.29
CA ILE A 195 11.30 -7.10 -4.77
C ILE A 195 11.28 -5.85 -3.89
N ARG A 196 12.41 -5.56 -3.23
CA ARG A 196 12.61 -4.28 -2.54
C ARG A 196 12.92 -3.19 -3.57
N LEU A 197 12.19 -2.08 -3.50
CA LEU A 197 12.33 -0.94 -4.41
C LEU A 197 13.35 0.07 -3.86
N ASN A 198 14.64 -0.21 -4.04
CA ASN A 198 15.70 0.70 -3.57
C ASN A 198 15.82 1.92 -4.51
N ASN A 199 15.24 3.07 -4.13
CA ASN A 199 15.26 4.32 -4.92
C ASN A 199 14.66 4.22 -6.33
N VAL A 200 13.80 3.22 -6.58
CA VAL A 200 13.07 3.07 -7.84
C VAL A 200 11.66 3.54 -7.62
N GLU A 201 11.15 4.38 -8.54
CA GLU A 201 9.77 4.83 -8.50
C GLU A 201 8.82 3.60 -8.64
N PRO A 202 7.84 3.42 -7.73
CA PRO A 202 7.05 2.19 -7.67
C PRO A 202 6.24 1.86 -8.93
N LEU A 203 5.65 2.85 -9.59
CA LEU A 203 4.87 2.65 -10.80
C LEU A 203 5.78 2.30 -11.99
N VAL A 204 6.99 2.86 -12.06
CA VAL A 204 8.01 2.47 -13.04
C VAL A 204 8.41 1.02 -12.83
N ALA A 205 8.71 0.63 -11.58
CA ALA A 205 9.03 -0.75 -11.23
C ALA A 205 7.90 -1.72 -11.60
N TRP A 206 6.66 -1.38 -11.24
CA TRP A 206 5.47 -2.15 -11.61
C TRP A 206 5.34 -2.28 -13.13
N SER A 207 5.48 -1.17 -13.88
CA SER A 207 5.34 -1.18 -15.34
C SER A 207 6.36 -2.10 -16.01
N VAL A 208 7.61 -2.10 -15.54
CA VAL A 208 8.66 -2.99 -16.04
C VAL A 208 8.28 -4.44 -15.77
N ALA A 209 7.95 -4.78 -14.52
CA ALA A 209 7.55 -6.14 -14.18
C ALA A 209 6.29 -6.59 -14.94
N ARG A 210 5.36 -5.67 -15.22
CA ARG A 210 4.12 -5.94 -15.95
C ARG A 210 4.39 -6.39 -17.38
N THR A 211 5.41 -5.84 -18.05
CA THR A 211 5.83 -6.29 -19.39
C THR A 211 6.38 -7.71 -19.42
N LEU A 212 6.80 -8.25 -18.27
CA LEU A 212 7.37 -9.59 -18.16
C LEU A 212 6.32 -10.66 -17.85
N VAL A 213 5.06 -10.30 -17.56
CA VAL A 213 4.01 -11.26 -17.15
C VAL A 213 3.83 -12.40 -18.14
N ALA A 214 3.86 -12.12 -19.46
CA ALA A 214 3.72 -13.15 -20.48
C ALA A 214 4.88 -14.17 -20.49
N GLN A 215 6.06 -13.78 -20.01
CA GLN A 215 7.25 -14.63 -19.91
C GLN A 215 7.34 -15.32 -18.54
N THR A 216 6.93 -14.65 -17.47
CA THR A 216 7.09 -15.13 -16.10
C THR A 216 5.87 -15.89 -15.58
N GLY A 217 4.68 -15.65 -16.16
CA GLY A 217 3.40 -16.09 -15.62
C GLY A 217 3.06 -15.45 -14.26
N ARG A 218 3.71 -14.32 -13.91
CA ARG A 218 3.61 -13.71 -12.58
C ARG A 218 3.21 -12.25 -12.64
N PHE A 219 2.09 -11.91 -12.03
CA PHE A 219 1.51 -10.58 -12.05
C PHE A 219 2.14 -9.72 -10.94
N PRO A 220 2.61 -8.52 -11.26
CA PRO A 220 3.14 -7.58 -10.28
C PRO A 220 2.02 -6.85 -9.53
N ILE A 221 2.13 -6.77 -8.22
CA ILE A 221 1.30 -5.93 -7.36
C ILE A 221 2.20 -5.10 -6.44
N LEU A 222 1.88 -3.81 -6.29
CA LEU A 222 2.49 -2.95 -5.28
C LEU A 222 1.74 -3.10 -3.96
N THR A 223 2.48 -3.25 -2.87
CA THR A 223 1.92 -3.30 -1.52
C THR A 223 2.84 -2.57 -0.54
N THR A 224 2.46 -2.50 0.74
CA THR A 224 3.31 -1.92 1.78
C THR A 224 4.15 -3.03 2.44
N ALA A 225 5.32 -2.66 2.98
CA ALA A 225 6.12 -3.62 3.74
C ALA A 225 5.38 -4.14 5.00
N ALA A 226 4.53 -3.31 5.60
CA ALA A 226 3.74 -3.65 6.78
C ALA A 226 2.68 -4.72 6.48
N GLN A 227 1.91 -4.55 5.40
CA GLN A 227 0.87 -5.50 4.99
C GLN A 227 1.44 -6.90 4.77
N MET A 228 2.63 -6.98 4.16
CA MET A 228 3.31 -8.23 3.88
C MET A 228 3.75 -9.01 5.13
N SER A 229 4.01 -8.32 6.24
CA SER A 229 4.32 -8.98 7.51
C SER A 229 3.12 -9.76 8.02
N VAL A 230 1.92 -9.23 7.78
CA VAL A 230 0.66 -9.83 8.23
C VAL A 230 0.26 -11.00 7.35
N ASP A 231 0.29 -10.83 6.02
CA ASP A 231 -0.21 -11.85 5.09
C ASP A 231 0.71 -13.08 4.93
N PHE A 232 2.03 -12.95 5.16
CA PHE A 232 2.99 -14.01 4.85
C PHE A 232 3.72 -14.62 6.06
N GLN A 233 3.45 -14.16 7.30
CA GLN A 233 4.09 -14.71 8.50
C GLN A 233 3.22 -15.70 9.30
N GLY A 234 2.03 -16.06 8.82
CA GLY A 234 1.13 -17.02 9.48
C GLY A 234 0.32 -16.42 10.64
N GLU A 235 -0.71 -17.15 11.06
CA GLU A 235 -1.83 -16.72 11.94
C GLU A 235 -1.41 -15.97 13.22
N GLU A 236 -0.29 -16.32 13.86
CA GLU A 236 0.17 -15.66 15.11
C GLU A 236 0.41 -14.15 14.95
N SER A 237 0.72 -13.67 13.74
CA SER A 237 1.00 -12.24 13.48
C SER A 237 -0.27 -11.42 13.25
N PHE A 238 -1.35 -12.05 12.77
CA PHE A 238 -2.62 -11.38 12.49
C PHE A 238 -3.38 -11.08 13.80
N GLU A 239 -3.44 -12.05 14.71
CA GLU A 239 -4.07 -11.89 16.04
C GLU A 239 -3.30 -10.89 16.92
N GLN A 240 -1.97 -10.85 16.87
CA GLN A 240 -1.19 -9.85 17.62
C GLN A 240 -1.30 -8.43 17.03
N ALA A 241 -1.52 -8.29 15.73
CA ALA A 241 -1.74 -6.97 15.11
C ALA A 241 -3.17 -6.43 15.36
N HIS A 242 -4.17 -7.32 15.53
CA HIS A 242 -5.59 -6.95 15.67
C HIS A 242 -6.15 -7.05 17.09
N SER A 243 -5.49 -7.74 18.02
CA SER A 243 -5.87 -7.77 19.45
C SER A 243 -5.79 -6.40 20.15
N GLY A 244 -5.34 -5.35 19.46
CA GLY A 244 -5.48 -3.96 19.90
C GLY A 244 -6.84 -3.29 19.57
N HIS A 245 -7.77 -3.97 18.90
CA HIS A 245 -9.01 -3.39 18.36
C HIS A 245 -10.33 -4.09 18.74
N GLU A 246 -10.32 -5.11 19.61
CA GLU A 246 -11.46 -6.03 19.82
C GLU A 246 -12.57 -5.60 20.82
N ASP A 247 -12.84 -4.31 21.06
CA ASP A 247 -13.88 -3.93 22.04
C ASP A 247 -15.24 -3.49 21.46
N ALA A 248 -15.54 -3.67 20.16
CA ALA A 248 -16.80 -3.12 19.60
C ALA A 248 -17.59 -3.91 18.54
N ALA A 249 -17.19 -5.12 18.11
CA ALA A 249 -17.98 -5.88 17.12
C ALA A 249 -18.44 -7.22 17.68
N GLY A 250 -19.76 -7.35 17.85
CA GLY A 250 -20.41 -8.52 18.42
C GLY A 250 -20.27 -9.79 17.59
N GLU A 251 -20.40 -10.92 18.30
CA GLU A 251 -20.39 -12.33 17.88
C GLU A 251 -21.07 -12.63 16.53
N HIS A 252 -20.35 -12.48 15.42
CA HIS A 252 -20.56 -13.26 14.20
C HIS A 252 -19.25 -13.94 13.85
N GLY A 253 -19.00 -15.07 14.51
CA GLY A 253 -17.92 -15.99 14.15
C GLY A 253 -18.18 -16.54 12.75
N ILE A 254 -17.67 -15.85 11.75
CA ILE A 254 -17.43 -16.43 10.43
C ILE A 254 -16.26 -17.39 10.65
N ASP A 255 -16.56 -18.68 10.64
CA ASP A 255 -15.58 -19.76 10.69
C ASP A 255 -14.72 -19.68 9.40
N THR A 256 -13.61 -18.94 9.45
CA THR A 256 -12.64 -18.81 8.35
C THR A 256 -11.59 -19.93 8.43
N ASP A 257 -12.01 -21.17 8.74
CA ASP A 257 -11.14 -22.33 8.61
C ASP A 257 -10.95 -22.66 7.11
N ILE A 258 -9.91 -22.06 6.53
CA ILE A 258 -9.55 -22.10 5.10
C ILE A 258 -8.49 -23.19 4.82
N SER A 259 -8.31 -24.15 5.73
CA SER A 259 -7.05 -24.89 5.82
C SER A 259 -6.77 -26.02 4.80
N ASP A 260 -7.67 -26.40 3.87
CA ASP A 260 -7.47 -27.67 3.11
C ASP A 260 -7.79 -27.69 1.58
N SER A 261 -7.72 -26.57 0.86
CA SER A 261 -7.71 -26.56 -0.62
C SER A 261 -6.73 -25.50 -1.13
N PRO A 262 -6.13 -25.63 -2.34
CA PRO A 262 -5.49 -24.48 -3.00
C PRO A 262 -6.54 -23.39 -3.16
N TYR A 263 -6.57 -22.44 -2.23
CA TYR A 263 -7.58 -21.40 -2.05
C TYR A 263 -7.74 -20.59 -3.31
N VAL A 264 -6.65 -20.30 -4.01
CA VAL A 264 -6.75 -19.61 -5.30
C VAL A 264 -7.53 -20.43 -6.33
N ASP A 265 -7.31 -21.74 -6.43
CA ASP A 265 -8.06 -22.61 -7.35
C ASP A 265 -9.52 -22.80 -6.88
N HIS A 266 -9.75 -22.83 -5.57
CA HIS A 266 -11.09 -22.85 -4.98
C HIS A 266 -11.85 -21.56 -5.28
N VAL A 267 -11.26 -20.41 -4.98
CA VAL A 267 -11.80 -19.08 -5.26
C VAL A 267 -12.01 -18.92 -6.77
N ARG A 268 -11.07 -19.37 -7.63
CA ARG A 268 -11.27 -19.42 -9.10
C ARG A 268 -12.49 -20.25 -9.50
N ALA A 269 -12.72 -21.39 -8.86
CA ALA A 269 -13.89 -22.22 -9.14
C ALA A 269 -15.22 -21.54 -8.72
N MET A 270 -15.16 -20.58 -7.79
CA MET A 270 -16.31 -19.80 -7.34
C MET A 270 -16.59 -18.55 -8.18
N VAL A 271 -15.58 -18.01 -8.88
CA VAL A 271 -15.61 -16.68 -9.55
C VAL A 271 -16.70 -16.46 -10.61
N ASP A 272 -17.43 -17.48 -11.03
CA ASP A 272 -18.49 -17.34 -12.04
C ASP A 272 -19.88 -17.74 -11.52
N VAL A 273 -19.99 -18.21 -10.27
CA VAL A 273 -21.26 -18.67 -9.71
C VAL A 273 -21.90 -17.53 -8.94
N ASP A 274 -22.78 -16.82 -9.64
CA ASP A 274 -23.79 -15.90 -9.10
C ASP A 274 -23.46 -14.39 -9.01
N LEU A 275 -22.56 -13.91 -9.86
CA LEU A 275 -22.31 -12.47 -10.03
C LEU A 275 -23.60 -11.67 -10.32
N ALA A 276 -24.60 -12.29 -10.95
CA ALA A 276 -25.88 -11.65 -11.24
C ALA A 276 -26.68 -11.35 -9.95
N GLN A 277 -26.79 -12.31 -9.02
CA GLN A 277 -27.42 -12.07 -7.74
C GLN A 277 -26.58 -11.09 -6.89
N GLU A 278 -25.26 -11.25 -6.87
CA GLU A 278 -24.37 -10.34 -6.14
C GLU A 278 -24.51 -8.88 -6.61
N LEU A 279 -24.68 -8.68 -7.91
CA LEU A 279 -24.95 -7.37 -8.51
C LEU A 279 -26.29 -6.81 -8.06
N GLU A 280 -27.32 -7.64 -8.03
CA GLU A 280 -28.66 -7.22 -7.60
C GLU A 280 -28.66 -6.84 -6.11
N GLU A 281 -28.02 -7.65 -5.26
CA GLU A 281 -27.84 -7.36 -3.84
C GLU A 281 -26.99 -6.11 -3.60
N ALA A 282 -25.91 -5.93 -4.37
CA ALA A 282 -25.09 -4.73 -4.35
C ALA A 282 -25.92 -3.48 -4.69
N ARG A 283 -26.76 -3.56 -5.73
CA ARG A 283 -27.68 -2.47 -6.13
C ARG A 283 -28.72 -2.19 -5.05
N ALA A 284 -29.31 -3.22 -4.46
CA ALA A 284 -30.32 -3.07 -3.40
C ALA A 284 -29.74 -2.41 -2.15
N ARG A 285 -28.57 -2.87 -1.66
CA ARG A 285 -27.84 -2.26 -0.54
C ARG A 285 -27.52 -0.80 -0.80
N PHE A 286 -27.19 -0.47 -2.05
CA PHE A 286 -26.90 0.89 -2.45
C PHE A 286 -28.15 1.78 -2.37
N GLU A 287 -29.28 1.36 -2.95
CA GLU A 287 -30.51 2.14 -2.99
C GLU A 287 -31.10 2.41 -1.59
N GLU A 288 -30.95 1.46 -0.67
CA GLU A 288 -31.33 1.66 0.73
C GLU A 288 -30.53 2.81 1.38
N ARG A 289 -29.22 2.87 1.15
CA ARG A 289 -28.31 3.84 1.78
C ARG A 289 -28.39 5.23 1.16
N GLU A 290 -28.52 5.34 -0.17
CA GLU A 290 -28.65 6.64 -0.87
C GLU A 290 -29.87 7.44 -0.36
N SER A 291 -30.92 6.74 0.13
CA SER A 291 -32.13 7.38 0.65
C SER A 291 -31.91 8.23 1.92
N THR A 292 -30.75 8.13 2.58
CA THR A 292 -30.49 8.74 3.89
C THR A 292 -29.54 9.93 3.91
N GLU A 293 -28.85 10.28 2.82
CA GLU A 293 -27.77 11.29 2.84
C GLU A 293 -27.99 12.48 1.88
N GLU A 294 -27.72 13.70 2.37
CA GLU A 294 -27.63 14.91 1.53
C GLU A 294 -26.21 15.12 1.01
N CYS A 295 -26.07 15.13 -0.31
CA CYS A 295 -24.79 15.29 -1.02
C CYS A 295 -24.47 16.76 -1.35
N ARG A 296 -23.19 17.20 -1.23
CA ARG A 296 -22.79 18.63 -1.33
C ARG A 296 -21.39 18.93 -1.93
N SER A 297 -20.71 18.04 -2.66
CA SER A 297 -19.33 18.26 -3.11
C SER A 297 -19.05 17.72 -4.51
N SER A 298 -18.45 18.55 -5.35
CA SER A 298 -18.06 18.24 -6.75
C SER A 298 -16.57 17.91 -6.92
N SER A 299 -15.83 17.65 -5.84
CA SER A 299 -14.38 17.41 -5.92
C SER A 299 -14.03 15.95 -6.24
N SER A 300 -13.18 15.73 -7.24
CA SER A 300 -12.59 14.42 -7.56
C SER A 300 -11.37 14.05 -6.70
N ALA A 301 -11.01 14.88 -5.71
CA ALA A 301 -9.84 14.65 -4.86
C ALA A 301 -9.91 13.33 -4.06
N HIS A 302 -11.11 12.80 -3.82
CA HIS A 302 -11.29 11.49 -3.19
C HIS A 302 -10.80 10.31 -4.05
N LEU A 303 -10.55 10.55 -5.34
CA LEU A 303 -9.96 9.60 -6.29
C LEU A 303 -8.50 9.91 -6.59
N ASP A 304 -7.87 10.76 -5.77
CA ASP A 304 -6.44 10.99 -5.88
C ASP A 304 -5.67 9.71 -5.61
N TRP A 305 -4.57 9.58 -6.33
CA TRP A 305 -3.71 8.43 -6.20
C TRP A 305 -3.13 8.41 -4.79
N PHE A 306 -3.22 7.29 -4.09
CA PHE A 306 -2.50 7.07 -2.84
C PHE A 306 -1.06 6.62 -3.15
N GLY A 307 -0.08 7.18 -2.45
CA GLY A 307 1.30 6.71 -2.49
C GLY A 307 1.74 6.35 -1.06
N PRO A 308 2.23 5.13 -0.79
CA PRO A 308 2.70 4.74 0.54
C PRO A 308 4.07 5.39 0.80
N SER A 309 4.05 6.65 1.20
CA SER A 309 5.20 7.43 1.69
C SER A 309 5.86 6.77 2.90
N ARG A 310 5.08 6.48 3.95
CA ARG A 310 5.56 6.06 5.29
C ARG A 310 6.11 4.65 5.40
N TRP A 311 5.57 3.72 4.64
CA TRP A 311 5.84 2.29 4.81
C TRP A 311 6.71 1.70 3.71
N GLY A 312 7.08 2.53 2.73
CA GLY A 312 7.70 2.10 1.49
C GLY A 312 6.76 1.22 0.65
N ALA A 313 6.82 1.39 -0.67
CA ALA A 313 6.23 0.43 -1.57
C ALA A 313 7.18 -0.77 -1.74
N VAL A 314 6.64 -1.97 -1.69
CA VAL A 314 7.31 -3.19 -2.16
C VAL A 314 6.57 -3.73 -3.36
N LEU A 315 7.31 -4.32 -4.29
CA LEU A 315 6.75 -4.97 -5.47
C LEU A 315 6.71 -6.48 -5.22
N VAL A 316 5.54 -7.09 -5.42
CA VAL A 316 5.35 -8.53 -5.24
C VAL A 316 4.93 -9.14 -6.57
N LEU A 317 5.58 -10.22 -6.97
CA LEU A 317 5.23 -10.98 -8.17
C LEU A 317 4.48 -12.25 -7.75
N LEU A 318 3.15 -12.21 -7.88
CA LEU A 318 2.25 -13.30 -7.51
C LEU A 318 2.23 -14.36 -8.61
N PRO A 319 2.05 -15.66 -8.30
CA PRO A 319 2.08 -16.76 -9.28
C PRO A 319 0.77 -16.88 -10.09
N THR A 320 0.28 -15.75 -10.59
CA THR A 320 -0.86 -15.66 -11.50
C THR A 320 -0.51 -14.70 -12.63
N PRO A 321 -0.99 -14.89 -13.87
CA PRO A 321 -0.89 -13.87 -14.92
C PRO A 321 -2.02 -12.82 -14.84
N ASN A 322 -3.03 -13.02 -14.00
CA ASN A 322 -4.28 -12.28 -13.99
C ASN A 322 -4.29 -11.25 -12.86
N SER A 323 -4.49 -9.97 -13.18
CA SER A 323 -4.53 -8.89 -12.18
C SER A 323 -5.68 -9.05 -11.17
N TRP A 324 -6.82 -9.58 -11.61
CA TRP A 324 -7.99 -9.74 -10.76
C TRP A 324 -7.84 -10.89 -9.76
N GLU A 325 -6.93 -11.84 -10.00
CA GLU A 325 -6.65 -12.93 -9.08
C GLU A 325 -5.76 -12.54 -7.91
N THR A 326 -5.12 -11.37 -7.95
CA THR A 326 -4.16 -10.96 -6.91
C THR A 326 -4.79 -10.83 -5.53
N ILE A 327 -6.10 -10.53 -5.48
CA ILE A 327 -6.87 -10.42 -4.23
C ILE A 327 -7.04 -11.76 -3.49
N ALA A 328 -6.88 -12.89 -4.18
CA ALA A 328 -6.87 -14.20 -3.54
C ALA A 328 -5.55 -14.48 -2.79
N TYR A 329 -4.48 -13.74 -3.09
CA TYR A 329 -3.17 -13.89 -2.46
C TYR A 329 -2.88 -12.86 -1.36
N GLN A 330 -3.64 -11.78 -1.32
CA GLN A 330 -3.42 -10.67 -0.41
C GLN A 330 -4.75 -10.21 0.16
N SER A 331 -4.83 -10.18 1.48
CA SER A 331 -6.03 -9.74 2.18
C SER A 331 -6.36 -8.30 1.80
N TRP A 332 -7.65 -7.99 1.72
CA TRP A 332 -8.15 -6.64 1.64
C TRP A 332 -9.32 -6.50 2.58
N TRP A 333 -9.33 -5.43 3.36
CA TRP A 333 -10.32 -5.18 4.39
C TRP A 333 -11.76 -5.26 3.84
N GLY A 334 -12.00 -4.67 2.67
CA GLY A 334 -13.32 -4.69 2.02
C GLY A 334 -13.81 -6.09 1.61
N ALA A 335 -12.95 -7.10 1.61
CA ALA A 335 -13.30 -8.49 1.34
C ALA A 335 -13.47 -9.36 2.60
N GLN A 336 -13.24 -8.85 3.82
CA GLN A 336 -13.27 -9.69 5.03
C GLN A 336 -14.64 -10.30 5.32
N GLY A 337 -15.74 -9.58 5.05
CA GLY A 337 -17.09 -10.07 5.36
C GLY A 337 -17.65 -11.08 4.36
N GLU A 338 -17.23 -11.02 3.10
CA GLU A 338 -17.82 -11.83 1.99
C GLU A 338 -16.77 -12.72 1.29
N GLY A 339 -15.51 -12.67 1.73
CA GLY A 339 -14.38 -13.38 1.15
C GLY A 339 -13.85 -12.74 -0.15
N PRO A 340 -12.65 -13.16 -0.60
CA PRO A 340 -12.04 -12.61 -1.80
C PRO A 340 -12.71 -13.07 -3.09
N ALA A 341 -13.48 -14.16 -3.08
CA ALA A 341 -14.16 -14.67 -4.29
C ALA A 341 -15.09 -13.63 -4.90
N ARG A 342 -15.89 -12.97 -4.07
CA ARG A 342 -16.80 -11.90 -4.53
C ARG A 342 -16.04 -10.72 -5.13
N ALA A 343 -15.05 -10.19 -4.41
CA ALA A 343 -14.21 -9.09 -4.90
C ALA A 343 -13.53 -9.48 -6.22
N MET A 344 -13.01 -10.71 -6.30
CA MET A 344 -12.39 -11.27 -7.50
C MET A 344 -13.34 -11.33 -8.68
N SER A 345 -14.61 -11.70 -8.48
CA SER A 345 -15.66 -11.70 -9.52
C SER A 345 -15.90 -10.31 -10.10
N PHE A 346 -16.01 -9.27 -9.25
CA PHE A 346 -16.11 -7.89 -9.71
C PHE A 346 -14.85 -7.45 -10.46
N PHE A 347 -13.67 -7.76 -9.94
CA PHE A 347 -12.40 -7.35 -10.55
C PHE A 347 -12.18 -8.03 -11.91
N LYS A 348 -12.56 -9.30 -12.05
CA LYS A 348 -12.54 -10.02 -13.32
C LYS A 348 -13.46 -9.35 -14.34
N ARG A 349 -14.70 -9.06 -13.96
CA ARG A 349 -15.65 -8.34 -14.82
C ARG A 349 -15.14 -6.95 -15.22
N TRP A 350 -14.52 -6.20 -14.31
CA TRP A 350 -13.91 -4.92 -14.62
C TRP A 350 -12.72 -5.05 -15.57
N ASN A 351 -11.92 -6.09 -15.41
CA ASN A 351 -10.83 -6.42 -16.32
C ASN A 351 -11.37 -6.74 -17.73
N GLU A 352 -12.39 -7.59 -17.84
CA GLU A 352 -12.99 -7.98 -19.12
C GLU A 352 -13.64 -6.81 -19.85
N ARG A 353 -14.36 -5.93 -19.12
CA ARG A 353 -15.09 -4.81 -19.73
C ARG A 353 -14.25 -3.58 -20.00
N HIS A 354 -13.33 -3.26 -19.08
CA HIS A 354 -12.62 -1.98 -19.09
C HIS A 354 -11.10 -2.14 -19.21
N GLY A 355 -10.59 -3.38 -19.23
CA GLY A 355 -9.17 -3.66 -19.12
C GLY A 355 -8.59 -3.28 -17.75
N ALA A 356 -9.43 -3.15 -16.73
CA ALA A 356 -8.99 -2.72 -15.41
C ALA A 356 -7.97 -3.70 -14.82
N GLU A 357 -6.81 -3.20 -14.42
CA GLU A 357 -5.78 -3.99 -13.76
C GLU A 357 -5.54 -3.46 -12.35
N LEU A 358 -5.61 -4.35 -11.35
CA LEU A 358 -5.27 -4.03 -9.97
C LEU A 358 -3.75 -3.90 -9.85
N ILE A 359 -3.25 -2.72 -9.50
CA ILE A 359 -1.81 -2.43 -9.46
C ILE A 359 -1.27 -2.21 -8.06
N CYS A 360 -2.13 -1.80 -7.12
CA CYS A 360 -1.77 -1.62 -5.72
C CYS A 360 -2.81 -2.30 -4.81
N ASN A 361 -2.34 -3.03 -3.80
CA ASN A 361 -3.13 -3.46 -2.64
C ASN A 361 -2.37 -3.09 -1.35
N TYR A 362 -2.89 -2.12 -0.61
CA TYR A 362 -2.33 -1.63 0.64
C TYR A 362 -3.17 -2.04 1.87
N GLY A 363 -3.90 -3.15 1.78
CA GLY A 363 -4.72 -3.72 2.86
C GLY A 363 -6.08 -3.06 3.01
N THR A 364 -6.15 -1.73 3.06
CA THR A 364 -7.42 -0.96 3.09
C THR A 364 -7.69 -0.20 1.79
N MET A 365 -6.69 -0.12 0.90
CA MET A 365 -6.75 0.66 -0.32
C MET A 365 -6.34 -0.19 -1.51
N LEU A 366 -7.13 -0.13 -2.57
CA LEU A 366 -6.85 -0.73 -3.87
C LEU A 366 -6.73 0.36 -4.92
N GLN A 367 -5.84 0.16 -5.89
CA GLN A 367 -5.70 1.10 -7.01
C GLN A 367 -5.63 0.35 -8.33
N PHE A 368 -6.38 0.83 -9.31
CA PHE A 368 -6.51 0.23 -10.62
C PHE A 368 -6.05 1.19 -11.72
N VAL A 369 -5.51 0.61 -12.78
CA VAL A 369 -5.31 1.29 -14.07
C VAL A 369 -6.33 0.79 -15.07
N VAL A 370 -6.90 1.70 -15.86
CA VAL A 370 -8.12 1.44 -16.63
C VAL A 370 -7.93 1.97 -18.04
N PRO A 371 -7.47 1.14 -18.97
CA PRO A 371 -7.22 1.56 -20.34
C PRO A 371 -8.48 2.05 -21.04
N ASN A 372 -9.64 1.42 -20.77
CA ASN A 372 -10.92 1.66 -21.43
C ASN A 372 -12.00 2.05 -20.40
N PRO A 373 -12.00 3.29 -19.90
CA PRO A 373 -13.03 3.76 -18.97
C PRO A 373 -14.43 3.68 -19.61
N PRO A 374 -15.51 3.65 -18.81
CA PRO A 374 -16.87 3.68 -19.33
C PRO A 374 -17.10 4.92 -20.21
N THR A 375 -17.78 4.75 -21.34
CA THR A 375 -17.99 5.83 -22.33
C THR A 375 -19.37 6.48 -22.26
N ASP A 376 -20.29 5.92 -21.47
CA ASP A 376 -21.66 6.38 -21.31
C ASP A 376 -22.07 6.39 -19.83
N ALA A 377 -23.05 7.25 -19.53
CA ALA A 377 -23.46 7.55 -18.16
C ALA A 377 -24.09 6.34 -17.45
N ASP A 378 -24.79 5.47 -18.17
CA ASP A 378 -25.47 4.32 -17.58
C ASP A 378 -24.45 3.26 -17.16
N THR A 379 -23.49 2.95 -18.03
CA THR A 379 -22.36 2.06 -17.71
C THR A 379 -21.52 2.62 -16.55
N ALA A 380 -21.27 3.93 -16.52
CA ALA A 380 -20.52 4.55 -15.44
C ALA A 380 -21.27 4.53 -14.10
N LEU A 381 -22.60 4.71 -14.12
CA LEU A 381 -23.44 4.62 -12.94
C LEU A 381 -23.50 3.19 -12.40
N ASP A 382 -23.63 2.22 -13.29
CA ASP A 382 -23.57 0.81 -12.93
C ASP A 382 -22.24 0.45 -12.27
N LEU A 383 -21.12 0.88 -12.86
CA LEU A 383 -19.80 0.69 -12.27
C LEU A 383 -19.66 1.39 -10.90
N ALA A 384 -20.20 2.60 -10.76
CA ALA A 384 -20.18 3.32 -9.47
C ALA A 384 -20.93 2.54 -8.38
N LYS A 385 -22.05 1.90 -8.70
CA LYS A 385 -22.78 1.01 -7.79
C LYS A 385 -21.97 -0.24 -7.45
N GLU A 386 -21.34 -0.87 -8.44
CA GLU A 386 -20.43 -2.02 -8.24
C GLU A 386 -19.27 -1.64 -7.29
N GLN A 387 -18.67 -0.46 -7.48
CA GLN A 387 -17.59 0.05 -6.61
C GLN A 387 -18.09 0.39 -5.20
N ALA A 388 -19.27 0.97 -5.05
CA ALA A 388 -19.86 1.27 -3.73
C ALA A 388 -20.14 0.00 -2.90
N ALA A 389 -20.46 -1.11 -3.57
CA ALA A 389 -20.71 -2.38 -2.89
C ALA A 389 -19.45 -3.08 -2.38
N ASN A 390 -18.28 -2.78 -2.97
CA ASN A 390 -17.00 -3.38 -2.57
C ASN A 390 -16.16 -2.41 -1.72
N GLY A 391 -16.11 -1.13 -2.06
CA GLY A 391 -15.31 -0.08 -1.41
C GLY A 391 -16.18 1.09 -0.98
N TYR A 392 -17.12 0.85 -0.06
CA TYR A 392 -18.12 1.81 0.38
C TYR A 392 -17.52 3.18 0.74
N ASP A 393 -16.41 3.19 1.48
CA ASP A 393 -15.74 4.42 1.95
C ASP A 393 -15.10 5.25 0.84
N THR A 394 -15.10 4.73 -0.39
CA THR A 394 -14.70 5.48 -1.59
C THR A 394 -15.84 6.33 -2.12
N VAL A 395 -17.05 5.75 -2.14
CA VAL A 395 -18.19 6.29 -2.92
C VAL A 395 -19.16 7.04 -2.01
N CYS A 396 -19.23 6.69 -0.73
CA CYS A 396 -20.15 7.25 0.26
C CYS A 396 -19.42 8.16 1.26
N LEU A 397 -18.49 8.97 0.79
CA LEU A 397 -17.89 10.03 1.61
C LEU A 397 -18.91 11.17 1.80
N PRO A 398 -18.97 11.80 2.97
CA PRO A 398 -19.85 12.94 3.20
C PRO A 398 -19.72 13.98 2.10
N GLY A 399 -20.83 14.21 1.41
CA GLY A 399 -20.90 15.18 0.32
C GLY A 399 -20.55 14.64 -1.06
N LEU A 400 -20.27 13.36 -1.28
CA LEU A 400 -20.06 12.79 -2.61
C LEU A 400 -21.24 11.89 -2.99
N SER A 401 -21.88 12.14 -4.14
CA SER A 401 -22.96 11.29 -4.63
C SER A 401 -22.41 10.25 -5.59
N THR A 402 -23.06 9.10 -5.67
CA THR A 402 -22.73 8.06 -6.64
C THR A 402 -22.85 8.54 -8.08
N ARG A 403 -23.74 9.51 -8.35
CA ARG A 403 -23.82 10.16 -9.67
C ARG A 403 -22.61 11.02 -9.97
N GLU A 404 -22.06 11.72 -8.97
CA GLU A 404 -20.81 12.47 -9.15
C GLU A 404 -19.62 11.52 -9.31
N HIS A 405 -19.57 10.44 -8.54
CA HIS A 405 -18.59 9.38 -8.72
C HIS A 405 -18.66 8.76 -10.13
N ALA A 406 -19.85 8.40 -10.59
CA ALA A 406 -20.09 7.90 -11.95
C ALA A 406 -19.61 8.89 -13.03
N ARG A 407 -19.88 10.20 -12.85
CA ARG A 407 -19.37 11.22 -13.78
C ARG A 407 -17.84 11.27 -13.79
N ALA A 408 -17.18 11.11 -12.64
CA ALA A 408 -15.73 11.06 -12.58
C ALA A 408 -15.19 9.84 -13.36
N LEU A 409 -15.81 8.66 -13.20
CA LEU A 409 -15.41 7.42 -13.86
C LEU A 409 -15.41 7.49 -15.40
N LEU A 410 -16.22 8.37 -16.01
CA LEU A 410 -16.24 8.57 -17.47
C LEU A 410 -14.90 9.07 -18.04
N SER A 411 -14.09 9.76 -17.24
CA SER A 411 -12.85 10.39 -17.69
C SER A 411 -11.60 9.81 -17.03
N LEU A 412 -11.78 9.08 -15.94
CA LEU A 412 -10.66 8.58 -15.15
C LEU A 412 -10.18 7.23 -15.66
N ARG A 413 -8.90 7.20 -16.03
CA ARG A 413 -8.17 5.97 -16.38
C ARG A 413 -7.49 5.32 -15.17
N ARG A 414 -7.87 5.77 -13.99
CA ARG A 414 -7.38 5.31 -12.69
C ARG A 414 -8.56 5.22 -11.75
N TRP A 415 -8.68 4.09 -11.05
CA TRP A 415 -9.69 3.94 -10.00
C TRP A 415 -8.99 3.72 -8.67
N PHE A 416 -9.60 4.26 -7.63
CA PHE A 416 -9.16 4.11 -6.26
C PHE A 416 -10.33 3.50 -5.50
N LEU A 417 -10.07 2.48 -4.68
CA LEU A 417 -11.05 1.97 -3.73
C LEU A 417 -10.44 1.98 -2.33
N ARG A 418 -11.24 2.40 -1.36
CA ARG A 418 -10.94 2.40 0.06
C ARG A 418 -12.03 1.62 0.79
N SER A 419 -11.60 0.85 1.78
CA SER A 419 -12.45 0.26 2.79
C SER A 419 -11.74 0.35 4.13
N GLN A 420 -12.37 0.97 5.12
CA GLN A 420 -11.84 1.16 6.47
C GLN A 420 -12.55 0.26 7.48
N PRO A 421 -11.86 -0.12 8.57
CA PRO A 421 -12.45 -0.77 9.73
C PRO A 421 -13.57 0.00 10.41
#